data_AF-A0AAN4ZQ58-F1
#
_entry.id   AF-A0AAN4ZQ58-F1
#
_cell.length_a   1.000
_cell.length_b   1.000
_cell.length_c   1.000
_cell.angle_alpha   90.00
_cell.angle_beta   90.00
_cell.angle_gamma   90.00
#
_symmetry.space_group_name_H-M   'P 1'
#
loop_
_entity.id
_entity.type
_entity.pdbx_description
1 polymer ?
#
loop_
_entity_poly.entity_id
_entity_poly.type
_entity_poly.pdbx_seq_one_letter_code
_entity_poly.pdbx_strand_id
1 'polypeptide(L)'
;MLNEDKKYTSDYIRRISQNASFGELTINLDPTQAFNREAYKFAKNLHVDRIIIDVKIRGWSIWMGNLINGTLMLDLSKVYKHLEIPAKVGCISGEDYHELYKNMIDGSSKCQTFVTFIGIFACTPFLTSIGITFRNGRFFSNRDIKAFIEPNDRRSFNMHFFDGNLEIFIAKEIFFSHGCGVMRLHLHESQESLERTKLGLFSAN
;
A
#
# COMPACT_ATOMS: atom_id res chain seq x y z
N MET A 1 -4.06 13.82 31.11
CA MET A 1 -5.42 13.29 30.94
C MET A 1 -5.44 12.51 29.64
N LEU A 2 -5.54 11.19 29.71
CA LEU A 2 -5.81 10.36 28.53
C LEU A 2 -7.24 10.69 28.09
N ASN A 3 -7.42 11.17 26.85
CA ASN A 3 -8.75 11.31 26.27
C ASN A 3 -9.44 9.94 26.38
N GLU A 4 -10.56 9.87 27.09
CA GLU A 4 -11.39 8.67 27.05
C GLU A 4 -11.84 8.43 25.60
N ASP A 5 -11.65 7.21 25.11
CA ASP A 5 -12.07 6.81 23.76
C ASP A 5 -13.60 6.96 23.64
N LYS A 6 -14.04 8.08 23.07
CA LYS A 6 -15.45 8.31 22.77
C LYS A 6 -15.89 7.34 21.68
N LYS A 7 -16.89 6.52 22.00
CA LYS A 7 -17.55 5.64 21.03
C LYS A 7 -18.60 6.42 20.26
N TYR A 8 -18.48 6.44 18.94
CA TYR A 8 -19.43 7.07 18.04
C TYR A 8 -20.15 6.02 17.21
N THR A 9 -21.42 6.26 16.88
CA THR A 9 -22.15 5.41 15.93
C THR A 9 -21.67 5.68 14.51
N SER A 10 -21.78 4.68 13.63
CA SER A 10 -21.47 4.83 12.21
C SER A 10 -22.26 5.97 11.56
N ASP A 11 -23.52 6.16 11.96
CA ASP A 11 -24.36 7.27 11.51
C ASP A 11 -23.81 8.65 11.89
N TYR A 12 -23.25 8.78 13.09
CA TYR A 12 -22.66 10.03 13.54
C TYR A 12 -21.42 10.36 12.71
N ILE A 13 -20.51 9.39 12.50
CA ILE A 13 -19.31 9.60 11.69
C ILE A 13 -19.68 9.90 10.23
N ARG A 14 -20.70 9.22 9.68
CA ARG A 14 -21.24 9.50 8.34
C ARG A 14 -21.70 10.95 8.23
N ARG A 15 -22.49 11.45 9.18
CA ARG A 15 -22.99 12.82 9.17
C ARG A 15 -21.86 13.84 9.23
N ILE A 16 -20.80 13.60 10.00
CA ILE A 16 -19.67 14.53 10.03
C ILE A 16 -18.91 14.47 8.70
N SER A 17 -18.68 13.29 8.13
CA SER A 17 -17.96 13.14 6.85
C SER A 17 -18.64 13.79 5.65
N GLN A 18 -19.95 14.02 5.73
CA GLN A 18 -20.70 14.71 4.70
C GLN A 18 -20.59 16.24 4.81
N ASN A 19 -20.24 16.75 5.99
CA ASN A 19 -20.20 18.19 6.28
C ASN A 19 -18.79 18.71 6.56
N ALA A 20 -17.79 17.83 6.59
CA ALA A 20 -16.39 18.16 6.81
C ALA A 20 -15.52 17.36 5.83
N SER A 21 -14.56 18.04 5.20
CA SER A 21 -13.44 17.36 4.56
C SER A 21 -12.50 16.87 5.64
N PHE A 22 -12.28 15.55 5.69
CA PHE A 22 -11.24 14.99 6.54
C PHE A 22 -10.02 14.70 5.67
N GLY A 23 -8.86 15.23 6.07
CA GLY A 23 -7.61 14.91 5.39
C GLY A 23 -7.24 13.43 5.53
N GLU A 24 -7.49 12.84 6.71
CA GLU A 24 -7.12 11.46 7.02
C GLU A 24 -8.17 10.76 7.89
N LEU A 25 -8.44 9.50 7.58
CA LEU A 25 -9.24 8.60 8.41
C LEU A 25 -8.47 7.31 8.68
N THR A 26 -8.29 6.97 9.96
CA THR A 26 -7.79 5.66 10.38
C THR A 26 -8.94 4.79 10.87
N ILE A 27 -9.15 3.65 10.21
CA ILE A 27 -10.13 2.63 10.61
C ILE A 27 -9.37 1.49 11.27
N ASN A 28 -9.68 1.25 12.54
CA ASN A 28 -9.15 0.12 13.30
C ASN A 28 -10.14 -1.05 13.21
N LEU A 29 -9.77 -2.13 12.52
CA LEU A 29 -10.59 -3.31 12.36
C LEU A 29 -10.20 -4.40 13.37
N ASP A 30 -11.20 -4.97 14.04
CA ASP A 30 -11.09 -6.24 14.78
C ASP A 30 -11.41 -7.38 13.79
N PRO A 31 -10.83 -8.59 13.89
CA PRO A 31 -10.92 -9.61 12.85
C PRO A 31 -12.30 -10.30 12.71
N THR A 32 -13.37 -9.71 13.23
CA THR A 32 -14.73 -10.26 13.12
C THR A 32 -15.35 -9.93 11.75
N GLN A 33 -15.66 -10.94 10.93
CA GLN A 33 -16.09 -10.75 9.52
C GLN A 33 -17.29 -9.80 9.32
N ALA A 34 -18.25 -9.77 10.24
CA ALA A 34 -19.46 -8.96 10.11
C ALA A 34 -19.17 -7.44 10.21
N PHE A 35 -18.36 -7.03 11.19
CA PHE A 35 -17.95 -5.64 11.39
C PHE A 35 -17.23 -5.08 10.16
N ASN A 36 -16.50 -5.93 9.46
CA ASN A 36 -15.62 -5.53 8.38
C ASN A 36 -16.35 -5.22 7.07
N ARG A 37 -17.45 -5.91 6.76
CA ARG A 37 -18.32 -5.54 5.63
C ARG A 37 -19.00 -4.19 5.86
N GLU A 38 -19.43 -3.92 7.09
CA GLU A 38 -20.03 -2.64 7.45
C GLU A 38 -18.99 -1.52 7.43
N ALA A 39 -17.81 -1.75 7.98
CA ALA A 39 -16.70 -0.80 7.94
C ALA A 39 -16.27 -0.47 6.50
N TYR A 40 -16.28 -1.44 5.57
CA TYR A 40 -16.05 -1.19 4.15
C TYR A 40 -17.16 -0.35 3.51
N LYS A 41 -18.43 -0.74 3.69
CA LYS A 41 -19.57 0.05 3.18
C LYS A 41 -19.55 1.47 3.72
N PHE A 42 -19.15 1.60 4.98
CA PHE A 42 -18.96 2.88 5.63
C PHE A 42 -17.84 3.66 4.93
N ALA A 43 -16.64 3.10 4.85
CA ALA A 43 -15.47 3.71 4.21
C ALA A 43 -15.80 4.20 2.80
N LYS A 44 -16.31 3.34 1.92
CA LYS A 44 -16.58 3.65 0.50
C LYS A 44 -17.41 4.92 0.27
N ASN A 45 -18.22 5.33 1.25
CA ASN A 45 -19.10 6.49 1.17
C ASN A 45 -18.51 7.76 1.81
N LEU A 46 -17.26 7.73 2.27
CA LEU A 46 -16.60 8.86 2.91
C LEU A 46 -15.77 9.63 1.89
N HIS A 47 -15.89 10.95 1.92
CA HIS A 47 -15.06 11.86 1.15
C HIS A 47 -13.82 12.24 1.96
N VAL A 48 -12.84 11.33 1.98
CA VAL A 48 -11.53 11.58 2.61
C VAL A 48 -10.41 11.39 1.59
N ASP A 49 -9.34 12.18 1.71
CA ASP A 49 -8.20 12.09 0.78
C ASP A 49 -7.33 10.86 1.09
N ARG A 50 -7.11 10.60 2.39
CA ARG A 50 -6.32 9.47 2.88
C ARG A 50 -7.14 8.55 3.78
N ILE A 51 -7.03 7.25 3.53
CA ILE A 51 -7.53 6.20 4.41
C ILE A 51 -6.40 5.27 4.86
N ILE A 52 -6.38 4.97 6.15
CA ILE A 52 -5.49 3.98 6.77
C ILE A 52 -6.37 2.89 7.37
N ILE A 53 -6.18 1.64 6.93
CA ILE A 53 -6.91 0.49 7.46
C ILE A 53 -5.96 -0.32 8.33
N ASP A 54 -5.94 0.01 9.61
CA ASP A 54 -5.14 -0.72 10.58
C ASP A 54 -5.95 -1.91 11.13
N VAL A 55 -5.38 -3.11 11.05
CA VAL A 55 -6.01 -4.32 11.58
C VAL A 55 -5.27 -4.72 12.83
N LYS A 56 -5.93 -4.58 13.99
CA LYS A 56 -5.34 -4.96 15.27
C LYS A 56 -5.35 -6.47 15.42
N ILE A 57 -4.24 -7.11 15.08
CA ILE A 57 -4.10 -8.57 15.23
C ILE A 57 -3.59 -8.87 16.65
N ARG A 58 -4.42 -9.55 17.45
CA ARG A 58 -3.96 -10.19 18.69
C ARG A 58 -3.44 -11.60 18.37
N GLY A 59 -2.13 -11.74 18.13
CA GLY A 59 -1.44 -13.03 17.95
C GLY A 59 -1.07 -13.39 16.50
N TRP A 60 -0.40 -14.53 16.29
CA TRP A 60 0.06 -15.04 14.98
C TRP A 60 -1.04 -15.83 14.26
N SER A 61 -2.27 -15.34 14.24
CA SER A 61 -3.40 -16.09 13.67
C SER A 61 -3.42 -16.01 12.14
N ILE A 62 -3.22 -17.18 11.52
CA ILE A 62 -3.34 -17.50 10.08
C ILE A 62 -4.75 -17.17 9.49
N TRP A 63 -5.69 -16.75 10.33
CA TRP A 63 -7.11 -16.58 10.03
C TRP A 63 -7.49 -15.25 9.35
N MET A 64 -6.50 -14.42 8.99
CA MET A 64 -6.71 -13.13 8.30
C MET A 64 -7.16 -13.27 6.84
N GLY A 65 -7.10 -14.49 6.27
CA GLY A 65 -7.37 -14.86 4.87
C GLY A 65 -8.52 -14.13 4.17
N ASN A 66 -9.57 -13.79 4.92
CA ASN A 66 -10.83 -13.31 4.37
C ASN A 66 -11.13 -11.83 4.63
N LEU A 67 -10.31 -11.15 5.43
CA LEU A 67 -10.64 -9.80 5.87
C LEU A 67 -10.24 -8.73 4.86
N ILE A 68 -8.95 -8.64 4.58
CA ILE A 68 -8.42 -7.76 3.55
C ILE A 68 -7.91 -8.65 2.43
N ASN A 69 -8.69 -8.78 1.38
CA ASN A 69 -8.30 -9.47 0.16
C ASN A 69 -8.02 -8.46 -0.96
N GLY A 70 -7.48 -8.95 -2.08
CA GLY A 70 -7.23 -8.13 -3.25
C GLY A 70 -8.44 -7.35 -3.74
N THR A 71 -9.63 -7.97 -3.76
CA THR A 71 -10.87 -7.28 -4.18
C THR A 71 -11.16 -6.04 -3.34
N LEU A 72 -11.06 -6.14 -2.01
CA LEU A 72 -11.26 -5.01 -1.11
C LEU A 72 -10.24 -3.91 -1.37
N MET A 73 -8.95 -4.27 -1.47
CA MET A 73 -7.87 -3.32 -1.76
C MET A 73 -8.13 -2.58 -3.08
N LEU A 74 -8.47 -3.30 -4.15
CA LEU A 74 -8.75 -2.75 -5.48
C LEU A 74 -9.96 -1.80 -5.44
N ASP A 75 -11.04 -2.18 -4.76
CA ASP A 75 -12.21 -1.34 -4.61
C ASP A 75 -11.92 -0.03 -3.86
N LEU A 76 -11.13 -0.10 -2.79
CA LEU A 76 -10.73 1.09 -2.02
C LEU A 76 -9.83 2.00 -2.87
N SER A 77 -8.93 1.44 -3.67
CA SER A 77 -8.05 2.21 -4.55
C SER A 77 -8.82 3.07 -5.56
N LYS A 78 -10.01 2.64 -5.98
CA LYS A 78 -10.88 3.41 -6.90
C LYS A 78 -11.53 4.62 -6.25
N VAL A 79 -11.54 4.68 -4.91
CA VAL A 79 -12.22 5.74 -4.14
C VAL A 79 -11.22 6.72 -3.56
N TYR A 80 -10.09 6.24 -3.06
CA TYR A 80 -9.15 7.04 -2.27
C TYR A 80 -7.88 7.40 -3.01
N LYS A 81 -7.42 8.63 -2.81
CA LYS A 81 -6.15 9.14 -3.35
C LYS A 81 -4.95 8.50 -2.63
N HIS A 82 -5.05 8.34 -1.31
CA HIS A 82 -4.02 7.70 -0.51
C HIS A 82 -4.61 6.54 0.31
N LEU A 83 -4.09 5.34 0.12
CA LEU A 83 -4.54 4.12 0.77
C LEU A 83 -3.36 3.44 1.48
N GLU A 84 -3.51 3.20 2.77
CA GLU A 84 -2.50 2.50 3.57
C GLU A 84 -3.12 1.30 4.29
N ILE A 85 -2.48 0.14 4.15
CA ILE A 85 -2.89 -1.11 4.79
C ILE A 85 -1.64 -1.71 5.46
N PRO A 86 -1.29 -1.23 6.67
CA PRO A 86 -0.04 -1.57 7.35
C PRO A 86 -0.06 -2.97 8.00
N ALA A 87 -1.20 -3.66 8.00
CA ALA A 87 -1.25 -5.03 8.49
C ALA A 87 -0.41 -5.96 7.61
N LYS A 88 0.19 -7.01 8.19
CA LYS A 88 0.79 -8.11 7.43
C LYS A 88 -0.33 -8.88 6.72
N VAL A 89 -0.73 -8.40 5.55
CA VAL A 89 -1.84 -8.99 4.81
C VAL A 89 -1.28 -10.17 4.01
N GLY A 90 -1.31 -11.37 4.60
CA GLY A 90 -0.97 -12.60 3.88
C GLY A 90 -1.96 -13.01 2.79
N CYS A 91 -2.89 -12.13 2.41
CA CYS A 91 -4.10 -12.45 1.65
C CYS A 91 -4.23 -11.63 0.34
N ILE A 92 -3.31 -10.67 0.11
CA ILE A 92 -3.21 -9.97 -1.16
C ILE A 92 -2.14 -10.69 -1.97
N SER A 93 -2.54 -11.25 -3.10
CA SER A 93 -1.67 -12.02 -3.99
C SER A 93 -0.79 -11.08 -4.84
N GLY A 94 0.24 -11.64 -5.50
CA GLY A 94 1.04 -10.86 -6.45
C GLY A 94 0.22 -10.35 -7.63
N GLU A 95 -0.79 -11.13 -8.04
CA GLU A 95 -1.76 -10.80 -9.09
C GLU A 95 -2.62 -9.60 -8.70
N ASP A 96 -3.08 -9.54 -7.45
CA ASP A 96 -3.84 -8.40 -6.94
C ASP A 96 -3.02 -7.10 -6.96
N TYR A 97 -1.74 -7.18 -6.54
CA TYR A 97 -0.82 -6.04 -6.64
C TYR A 97 -0.55 -5.62 -8.08
N HIS A 98 -0.44 -6.59 -9.00
CA HIS A 98 -0.31 -6.30 -10.43
C HIS A 98 -1.56 -5.64 -10.99
N GLU A 99 -2.75 -6.05 -10.56
CA GLU A 99 -3.98 -5.40 -10.98
C GLU A 99 -4.08 -3.97 -10.45
N LEU A 100 -3.71 -3.73 -9.19
CA LEU A 100 -3.63 -2.38 -8.64
C LEU A 100 -2.65 -1.51 -9.43
N TYR A 101 -1.46 -2.05 -9.72
CA TYR A 101 -0.44 -1.40 -10.53
C TYR A 101 -0.97 -0.96 -11.90
N LYS A 102 -1.64 -1.86 -12.64
CA LYS A 102 -2.27 -1.54 -13.93
C LYS A 102 -3.30 -0.42 -13.76
N ASN A 103 -4.17 -0.54 -12.75
CA ASN A 103 -5.23 0.42 -12.51
C ASN A 103 -4.70 1.82 -12.17
N MET A 104 -3.55 1.91 -11.50
CA MET A 104 -2.89 3.20 -11.24
C MET A 104 -2.31 3.81 -12.52
N ILE A 105 -1.69 3.00 -13.39
CA ILE A 105 -1.08 3.46 -14.64
C ILE A 105 -2.13 3.88 -15.67
N ASP A 106 -3.23 3.12 -15.81
CA ASP A 106 -4.28 3.41 -16.79
C ASP A 106 -5.29 4.47 -16.32
N GLY A 107 -5.20 4.91 -15.05
CA GLY A 107 -6.08 5.90 -14.45
C GLY A 107 -7.46 5.38 -14.03
N SER A 108 -7.69 4.07 -14.05
CA SER A 108 -8.92 3.46 -13.53
C SER A 108 -8.98 3.43 -12.00
N SER A 109 -7.85 3.62 -11.33
CA SER A 109 -7.74 3.89 -9.89
C SER A 109 -7.66 5.39 -9.60
N LYS A 110 -8.25 5.83 -8.49
CA LYS A 110 -7.99 7.18 -7.94
C LYS A 110 -6.75 7.21 -7.06
N CYS A 111 -6.23 6.04 -6.70
CA CYS A 111 -5.10 5.88 -5.81
C CYS A 111 -3.84 6.40 -6.47
N GLN A 112 -3.25 7.42 -5.86
CA GLN A 112 -1.92 7.90 -6.19
C GLN A 112 -0.87 7.30 -5.26
N THR A 113 -1.21 6.99 -4.02
CA THR A 113 -0.27 6.36 -3.09
C THR A 113 -0.90 5.18 -2.42
N PHE A 114 -0.29 4.02 -2.58
CA PHE A 114 -0.65 2.80 -1.89
C PHE A 114 0.52 2.32 -1.04
N VAL A 115 0.30 2.05 0.25
CA VAL A 115 1.32 1.56 1.18
C VAL A 115 0.82 0.28 1.85
N THR A 116 1.66 -0.75 1.90
CA THR A 116 1.32 -2.01 2.54
C THR A 116 2.54 -2.76 3.05
N PHE A 117 2.33 -3.77 3.90
CA PHE A 117 3.32 -4.81 4.14
C PHE A 117 3.11 -5.97 3.16
N ILE A 118 4.15 -6.29 2.40
CA ILE A 118 4.16 -7.40 1.45
C ILE A 118 5.17 -8.46 1.89
N GLY A 119 4.80 -9.73 1.71
CA GLY A 119 5.71 -10.87 1.89
C GLY A 119 6.38 -11.26 0.58
N ILE A 120 7.53 -11.94 0.66
CA ILE A 120 8.29 -12.40 -0.52
C ILE A 120 7.44 -13.21 -1.52
N PHE A 121 6.47 -13.98 -1.04
CA PHE A 121 5.58 -14.82 -1.85
C PHE A 121 4.60 -14.04 -2.72
N ALA A 122 4.21 -12.83 -2.32
CA ALA A 122 3.37 -11.95 -3.15
C ALA A 122 4.24 -10.96 -3.96
N CYS A 123 5.35 -10.49 -3.38
CA CYS A 123 6.26 -9.55 -4.03
C CYS A 123 6.94 -10.16 -5.26
N THR A 124 7.40 -11.42 -5.19
CA THR A 124 8.13 -12.04 -6.31
C THR A 124 7.25 -12.25 -7.54
N PRO A 125 6.03 -12.84 -7.44
CA PRO A 125 5.11 -12.91 -8.58
C PRO A 125 4.71 -11.53 -9.11
N PHE A 126 4.46 -10.56 -8.22
CA PHE A 126 4.16 -9.19 -8.63
C PHE A 126 5.29 -8.59 -9.48
N LEU A 127 6.53 -8.59 -8.99
CA LEU A 127 7.68 -8.09 -9.74
C LEU A 127 7.86 -8.81 -11.08
N THR A 128 7.70 -10.13 -11.09
CA THR A 128 7.79 -10.93 -12.31
C THR A 128 6.74 -10.52 -13.33
N SER A 129 5.51 -10.26 -12.89
CA SER A 129 4.39 -9.86 -13.75
C SER A 129 4.62 -8.50 -14.44
N ILE A 130 5.37 -7.60 -13.80
CA ILE A 130 5.75 -6.30 -14.38
C ILE A 130 7.09 -6.34 -15.12
N GLY A 131 7.68 -7.52 -15.31
CA GLY A 131 8.92 -7.71 -16.08
C GLY A 131 10.21 -7.54 -15.28
N ILE A 132 10.14 -7.58 -13.95
CA ILE A 132 11.31 -7.49 -13.06
C ILE A 132 11.59 -8.86 -12.44
N THR A 133 12.82 -9.34 -12.55
CA THR A 133 13.26 -10.60 -11.96
C THR A 133 14.41 -10.37 -10.99
N PHE A 134 14.40 -11.08 -9.86
CA PHE A 134 15.48 -11.07 -8.87
C PHE A 134 16.23 -12.40 -8.91
N ARG A 135 17.51 -12.38 -9.29
CA ARG A 135 18.36 -13.57 -9.34
C ARG A 135 19.78 -13.22 -8.92
N ASN A 136 20.42 -14.10 -8.13
CA ASN A 136 21.79 -13.92 -7.66
C ASN A 136 22.06 -12.55 -6.99
N GLY A 137 21.10 -12.07 -6.19
CA GLY A 137 21.23 -10.79 -5.48
C GLY A 137 21.09 -9.54 -6.35
N ARG A 138 20.63 -9.67 -7.60
CA ARG A 138 20.49 -8.57 -8.55
C ARG A 138 19.10 -8.56 -9.20
N PHE A 139 18.62 -7.36 -9.51
CA PHE A 139 17.40 -7.16 -10.28
C PHE A 139 17.71 -7.02 -11.76
N PHE A 140 16.84 -7.60 -12.60
CA PHE A 140 16.88 -7.50 -14.05
C PHE A 140 15.49 -7.11 -14.54
N SER A 141 15.40 -6.11 -15.39
CA SER A 141 14.15 -5.77 -16.07
C SER A 141 14.25 -6.14 -17.55
N ASN A 142 13.15 -6.63 -18.13
CA ASN A 142 12.98 -6.79 -19.58
C ASN A 142 12.17 -5.63 -20.21
N ARG A 143 11.90 -4.58 -19.43
CA ARG A 143 11.20 -3.34 -19.80
C ARG A 143 12.08 -2.14 -19.49
N ASP A 144 11.66 -0.96 -19.94
CA ASP A 144 12.32 0.31 -19.59
C ASP A 144 11.95 0.75 -18.16
N ILE A 145 12.38 -0.04 -17.17
CA ILE A 145 12.19 0.25 -15.75
C ILE A 145 13.55 0.63 -15.15
N LYS A 146 13.63 1.83 -14.60
CA LYS A 146 14.84 2.31 -13.93
C LYS A 146 14.83 1.88 -12.47
N ALA A 147 15.97 1.41 -11.96
CA ALA A 147 16.11 1.00 -10.57
C ALA A 147 17.16 1.84 -9.84
N PHE A 148 16.86 2.24 -8.61
CA PHE A 148 17.76 2.97 -7.73
C PHE A 148 17.83 2.26 -6.38
N ILE A 149 19.03 2.28 -5.82
CA ILE A 149 19.31 1.74 -4.49
C ILE A 149 19.45 2.95 -3.58
N GLU A 150 18.67 2.98 -2.51
CA GLU A 150 18.82 3.94 -1.42
C GLU A 150 19.61 3.23 -0.30
N PRO A 151 20.84 3.66 0.02
CA PRO A 151 21.59 3.12 1.15
C PRO A 151 20.82 3.41 2.44
N ASN A 152 20.60 2.39 3.26
CA ASN A 152 20.04 2.55 4.60
C ASN A 152 21.09 2.05 5.62
N ASP A 153 20.98 2.51 6.87
CA ASP A 153 22.04 2.40 7.87
C ASP A 153 22.70 1.01 7.93
N ARG A 154 23.97 1.00 7.49
CA ARG A 154 25.02 -0.03 7.56
C ARG A 154 24.75 -1.43 7.00
N ARG A 155 23.51 -1.89 6.78
CA ARG A 155 23.23 -3.24 6.20
C ARG A 155 21.94 -3.39 5.39
N SER A 156 21.07 -2.38 5.36
CA SER A 156 19.83 -2.39 4.57
C SER A 156 19.94 -1.48 3.34
N PHE A 157 19.08 -1.69 2.36
CA PHE A 157 18.97 -0.82 1.19
C PHE A 157 17.53 -0.83 0.71
N ASN A 158 16.95 0.32 0.41
CA ASN A 158 15.64 0.34 -0.20
C ASN A 158 15.79 0.29 -1.72
N MET A 159 14.86 -0.38 -2.38
CA MET A 159 14.81 -0.44 -3.83
C MET A 159 13.70 0.47 -4.33
N HIS A 160 14.03 1.33 -5.28
CA HIS A 160 13.07 2.16 -5.99
C HIS A 160 13.08 1.76 -7.46
N PHE A 161 11.94 1.33 -7.98
CA PHE A 161 11.74 1.06 -9.40
C PHE A 161 10.83 2.13 -9.99
N PHE A 162 11.18 2.67 -11.15
CA PHE A 162 10.39 3.69 -11.85
C PHE A 162 9.97 3.17 -13.22
N ASP A 163 8.65 3.04 -13.43
CA ASP A 163 8.01 2.76 -14.73
C ASP A 163 7.13 3.97 -15.11
N GLY A 164 7.63 4.80 -16.03
CA GLY A 164 7.01 6.10 -16.32
C GLY A 164 6.95 7.01 -15.10
N ASN A 165 5.73 7.45 -14.74
CA ASN A 165 5.46 8.29 -13.56
C ASN A 165 5.16 7.47 -12.29
N LEU A 166 5.18 6.15 -12.35
CA LEU A 166 4.94 5.30 -11.18
C LEU A 166 6.27 4.89 -10.54
N GLU A 167 6.40 5.13 -9.25
CA GLU A 167 7.45 4.65 -8.37
C GLU A 167 6.95 3.43 -7.57
N ILE A 168 7.77 2.37 -7.55
CA ILE A 168 7.62 1.21 -6.69
C ILE A 168 8.77 1.22 -5.69
N PHE A 169 8.46 1.50 -4.44
CA PHE A 169 9.40 1.39 -3.33
C PHE A 169 9.23 0.03 -2.64
N ILE A 170 10.33 -0.68 -2.42
CA ILE A 170 10.36 -1.97 -1.73
C ILE A 170 11.51 -1.97 -0.72
N ALA A 171 11.16 -2.22 0.54
CA ALA A 171 12.13 -2.36 1.62
C ALA A 171 12.94 -3.66 1.46
N LYS A 172 14.26 -3.61 1.71
CA LYS A 172 15.20 -4.74 1.50
C LYS A 172 14.72 -6.05 2.10
N GLU A 173 14.14 -5.94 3.29
CA GLU A 173 13.84 -7.03 4.21
C GLU A 173 12.99 -8.12 3.56
N ILE A 174 12.28 -7.79 2.48
CA ILE A 174 11.48 -8.72 1.69
C ILE A 174 12.35 -9.78 1.01
N PHE A 175 13.56 -9.44 0.56
CA PHE A 175 14.42 -10.34 -0.23
C PHE A 175 15.38 -11.18 0.62
N PHE A 176 15.42 -10.96 1.94
CA PHE A 176 16.30 -11.68 2.85
C PHE A 176 15.44 -12.33 3.94
N SER A 177 15.66 -13.62 4.23
CA SER A 177 15.08 -14.33 5.40
C SER A 177 13.56 -14.60 5.44
N HIS A 178 12.89 -14.85 4.31
CA HIS A 178 11.42 -15.02 4.26
C HIS A 178 10.66 -13.82 4.87
N GLY A 179 11.28 -12.64 4.82
CA GLY A 179 10.78 -11.45 5.44
C GLY A 179 9.51 -10.92 4.80
N CYS A 180 8.79 -10.14 5.59
CA CYS A 180 7.84 -9.15 5.10
C CYS A 180 8.49 -7.77 5.23
N GLY A 181 8.13 -6.85 4.36
CA GLY A 181 8.58 -5.47 4.45
C GLY A 181 7.57 -4.53 3.82
N VAL A 182 7.89 -3.25 3.88
CA VAL A 182 7.03 -2.21 3.32
C VAL A 182 7.19 -2.20 1.80
N MET A 183 6.06 -2.17 1.11
CA MET A 183 5.98 -1.78 -0.29
C MET A 183 5.11 -0.54 -0.42
N ARG A 184 5.54 0.40 -1.26
CA ARG A 184 4.77 1.57 -1.62
C ARG A 184 4.72 1.70 -3.14
N LEU A 185 3.51 1.87 -3.68
CA LEU A 185 3.28 2.31 -5.05
C LEU A 185 2.94 3.80 -4.99
N HIS A 186 3.60 4.62 -5.80
CA HIS A 186 3.37 6.05 -5.82
C HIS A 186 3.35 6.58 -7.25
N LEU A 187 2.22 7.14 -7.67
CA LEU A 187 2.06 7.80 -8.96
C LEU A 187 2.37 9.29 -8.81
N HIS A 188 3.47 9.74 -9.39
CA HIS A 188 3.86 11.14 -9.37
C HIS A 188 2.90 11.99 -10.21
N GLU A 189 2.42 13.10 -9.63
CA GLU A 189 1.49 14.02 -10.31
C GLU A 189 2.15 14.80 -11.47
N SER A 190 3.48 14.89 -11.47
CA SER A 190 4.23 15.61 -12.50
C SER A 190 5.62 15.02 -12.73
N GLN A 191 6.19 15.29 -13.89
CA GLN A 191 7.59 14.95 -14.19
C GLN A 191 8.56 15.61 -13.19
N GLU A 192 8.25 16.84 -12.74
CA GLU A 192 9.09 17.54 -11.76
C GLU A 192 9.12 16.80 -10.41
N SER A 193 7.96 16.32 -9.93
CA SER A 193 7.87 15.51 -8.71
C SER A 193 8.70 14.23 -8.82
N LEU A 194 8.60 13.55 -9.97
CA LEU A 194 9.38 12.34 -10.27
C LEU A 194 10.89 12.60 -10.26
N GLU A 195 11.35 13.63 -10.97
CA GLU A 195 12.78 13.95 -11.05
C GLU A 195 13.34 14.41 -9.71
N ARG A 196 12.56 15.16 -8.91
CA ARG A 196 12.95 15.55 -7.55
C ARG A 196 13.19 14.33 -6.66
N THR A 197 12.32 13.33 -6.73
CA THR A 197 12.50 12.08 -5.97
C THR A 197 13.76 11.35 -6.42
N LYS A 198 13.98 11.20 -7.74
CA LYS A 198 15.21 10.56 -8.26
C LYS A 198 16.47 11.29 -7.79
N LEU A 199 16.49 12.63 -7.88
CA LEU A 199 17.62 13.45 -7.43
C LEU A 199 17.93 13.24 -5.94
N GLY A 200 16.89 13.18 -5.09
CA GLY A 200 17.03 12.86 -3.67
C GLY A 200 17.77 11.54 -3.43
N LEU A 201 17.45 10.51 -4.22
CA LEU A 201 18.09 9.19 -4.15
C LEU A 201 19.55 9.21 -4.62
N PHE A 202 19.91 10.08 -5.57
CA PHE A 202 21.30 10.24 -5.99
C PHE A 202 22.16 10.93 -4.94
N SER A 203 21.63 11.94 -4.25
CA SER A 203 22.36 12.63 -3.18
C SER A 203 22.59 11.80 -1.92
N ALA A 204 21.91 10.65 -1.78
CA ALA A 204 22.07 9.73 -0.67
C ALA A 204 23.10 8.60 -0.93
N ASN A 205 23.59 8.46 -2.17
CA ASN A 205 24.60 7.47 -2.58
C ASN A 205 26.01 8.06 -2.61
#